data_AF-A0A4Q3CLB4-F1
#
_entry.id   AF-A0A4Q3CLB4-F1
#
_cell.length_a   1.000
_cell.length_b   1.000
_cell.length_c   1.000
_cell.angle_alpha   90.00
_cell.angle_beta   90.00
_cell.angle_gamma   90.00
#
_symmetry.space_group_name_H-M   'P 1'
#
loop_
_entity.id
_entity.type
_entity.pdbx_description
1 polymer ?
#
loop_
_entity_poly.entity_id
_entity_poly.type
_entity_poly.pdbx_seq_one_letter_code
_entity_poly.pdbx_strand_id
1 'polypeptide(L)' 'MANEYDFDVLVIGAGPGGYVAAIRAAQLGLKTA' A
#
# COMPACT_ATOMS: atom_id res chain seq x y z
N MET A 1 17.64 6.57 -15.51
CA MET A 1 16.48 5.66 -15.49
C MET A 1 15.73 5.95 -14.21
N ALA A 2 14.49 6.42 -14.29
CA ALA A 2 13.66 6.64 -13.10
C ALA A 2 13.03 5.30 -12.70
N ASN A 3 12.99 5.01 -11.40
CA ASN A 3 12.25 3.85 -10.89
C ASN A 3 10.76 4.20 -10.97
N GLU A 4 10.01 3.48 -11.80
CA GLU A 4 8.57 3.64 -11.92
C GLU A 4 7.89 2.73 -10.89
N TYR A 5 7.05 3.34 -10.06
CA TYR A 5 6.36 2.67 -8.97
C TYR A 5 4.88 2.48 -9.37
N ASP A 6 4.49 1.23 -9.65
CA ASP A 6 3.12 0.89 -10.05
C ASP A 6 2.32 0.35 -8.83
N PHE A 7 1.59 1.25 -8.17
CA PHE A 7 0.73 0.94 -7.02
C PHE A 7 -0.61 1.64 -7.15
N ASP A 8 -1.68 0.98 -6.71
CA ASP A 8 -3.01 1.57 -6.60
C ASP A 8 -3.15 2.34 -5.28
N VAL A 9 -2.43 1.91 -4.23
CA VAL A 9 -2.45 2.52 -2.90
C VAL A 9 -1.05 2.55 -2.31
N LEU A 10 -0.61 3.71 -1.82
CA LEU A 10 0.62 3.87 -1.05
C LEU A 10 0.29 4.23 0.41
N VAL A 11 0.70 3.39 1.36
CA VAL A 11 0.47 3.59 2.79
C VAL A 11 1.74 4.10 3.46
N ILE A 12 1.72 5.36 3.88
CA ILE A 12 2.87 5.98 4.56
C ILE A 12 2.74 5.77 6.07
N GLY A 13 3.54 4.84 6.60
CA GLY A 13 3.65 4.51 8.02
C GLY A 13 3.07 3.14 8.36
N ALA A 14 3.74 2.41 9.26
CA ALA A 14 3.42 1.02 9.62
C ALA A 14 2.82 0.87 11.04
N GLY A 15 2.30 1.97 11.60
CA GLY A 15 1.60 1.93 12.90
C GLY A 15 0.26 1.18 12.81
N PRO A 16 -0.51 1.12 13.91
CA PRO A 16 -1.75 0.33 13.97
C PRO A 16 -2.76 0.64 12.86
N GLY A 17 -2.89 1.90 12.45
CA GLY A 17 -3.74 2.26 11.30
C GLY A 17 -3.12 1.89 9.95
N GLY A 18 -1.79 2.02 9.83
CA GLY A 18 -1.07 1.82 8.57
C GLY A 18 -1.05 0.37 8.12
N TYR A 19 -0.64 -0.56 9.00
CA TYR A 19 -0.63 -1.97 8.61
C TYR A 19 -2.05 -2.49 8.35
N VAL A 20 -3.06 -2.00 9.09
CA VAL A 20 -4.46 -2.37 8.88
C VAL A 20 -4.95 -1.87 7.53
N ALA A 21 -4.66 -0.61 7.18
CA ALA A 21 -5.01 -0.06 5.87
C ALA A 21 -4.33 -0.84 4.74
N ALA A 22 -3.05 -1.18 4.88
CA ALA A 22 -2.31 -1.94 3.86
C ALA A 22 -2.88 -3.35 3.67
N ILE A 23 -3.20 -4.06 4.76
CA ILE A 23 -3.82 -5.40 4.70
C ILE A 23 -5.19 -5.33 4.03
N ARG A 24 -6.02 -4.35 4.39
CA ARG A 24 -7.36 -4.22 3.78
C ARG A 24 -7.28 -3.87 2.29
N ALA A 25 -6.36 -2.99 1.90
CA ALA A 25 -6.13 -2.66 0.49
C ALA A 25 -5.70 -3.91 -0.31
N ALA A 26 -4.77 -4.71 0.22
CA ALA A 26 -4.35 -5.96 -0.40
C ALA A 26 -5.49 -6.99 -0.50
N GLN A 27 -6.34 -7.11 0.53
CA GLN A 27 -7.52 -7.99 0.51
C GLN A 27 -8.56 -7.59 -0.54
N LEU A 28 -8.63 -6.30 -0.88
CA LEU A 28 -9.48 -5.78 -1.96
C LEU A 28 -8.83 -5.93 -3.35
N GLY A 29 -7.64 -6.52 -3.43
CA GLY A 29 -6.92 -6.76 -4.68
C GLY A 29 -6.12 -5.56 -5.20
N LEU A 30 -5.90 -4.54 -4.38
CA LEU A 30 -5.15 -3.35 -4.75
C LEU A 30 -3.63 -3.60 -4.65
N LYS A 31 -2.86 -3.15 -5.64
CA LYS A 31 -1.39 -3.11 -5.56
C LYS A 31 -0.99 -2.10 -4.50
N THR A 32 -0.57 -2.60 -3.34
CA THR A 32 -0.32 -1.78 -2.14
C THR A 32 1.17 -1.75 -1.81
N ALA A 33 1.70 -0.58 -1.44
CA ALA A 33 3.07 -0.36 -0.96
C ALA A 33 3.10 0.37 0.39
#